data_AF-A0AA88LLS0-F1
#
_entry.id   AF-A0AA88LLS0-F1
#
_cell.length_a   1.000
_cell.length_b   1.000
_cell.length_c   1.000
_cell.angle_alpha   90.00
_cell.angle_beta   90.00
_cell.angle_gamma   90.00
#
_symmetry.space_group_name_H-M   'P 1'
#
loop_
_entity.id
_entity.type
_entity.pdbx_description
1 polymer ?
#
loop_
_entity_poly.entity_id
_entity_poly.type
_entity_poly.pdbx_seq_one_letter_code
_entity_poly.pdbx_strand_id
1 'polypeptide(L)'
;MNGQLSVVSYLIEKGGNLNFQITKANNVDFGGTPLHFAARQGQIDMCQLLVSKGAQTDILDDRRRTPLHWAVIRGGKDYCTIKEENKIEIVKVLLSRGVPTDVLDFCGLSPLHYAVENNNISIASYLLEKGANINLKYGNSPFYRSGYTPLHSAAAQCQLDKCQFLLSKGAQVDALDDKRRTPLHWAVNETESFTREKQREKLEIVKLLISRGATVDVLDENDLTPLVIAVSKRNFAIAEYLLERKAIHHPPKKDFLGF
;
A
#
# COMPACT_ATOMS: atom_id res chain seq x y z
N MET A 1 -22.43 -26.24 -1.73
CA MET A 1 -21.82 -25.26 -0.81
C MET A 1 -22.32 -25.43 0.63
N ASN A 2 -23.62 -25.62 0.90
CA ASN A 2 -24.15 -25.76 2.29
C ASN A 2 -23.58 -26.92 3.11
N GLY A 3 -23.18 -28.04 2.50
CA GLY A 3 -22.61 -29.18 3.22
C GLY A 3 -21.31 -28.86 3.96
N GLN A 4 -20.45 -27.98 3.41
CA GLN A 4 -19.21 -27.59 4.07
C GLN A 4 -19.47 -26.71 5.30
N LEU A 5 -20.43 -25.79 5.21
CA LEU A 5 -20.84 -24.95 6.34
C LEU A 5 -21.48 -25.79 7.46
N SER A 6 -22.31 -26.78 7.12
CA SER A 6 -22.90 -27.70 8.10
C SER A 6 -21.84 -28.52 8.82
N VAL A 7 -20.86 -29.05 8.09
CA VAL A 7 -19.74 -29.82 8.69
C VAL A 7 -18.92 -28.93 9.61
N VAL A 8 -18.54 -27.73 9.18
CA VAL A 8 -17.78 -26.79 10.02
C VAL A 8 -18.57 -26.39 11.26
N SER A 9 -19.88 -26.10 11.12
CA SER A 9 -20.75 -25.78 12.26
C SER A 9 -20.79 -26.91 13.28
N TYR A 10 -20.97 -28.15 12.81
CA TYR A 10 -20.97 -29.34 13.66
C TYR A 10 -19.62 -29.53 14.37
N LEU A 11 -18.49 -29.37 13.67
CA LEU A 11 -17.16 -29.49 14.28
C LEU A 11 -16.94 -28.45 15.37
N ILE A 12 -17.40 -27.21 15.18
CA ILE A 12 -17.32 -26.14 16.18
C ILE A 12 -18.17 -26.50 17.40
N GLU A 13 -19.39 -26.99 17.20
CA GLU A 13 -20.28 -27.44 18.29
C GLU A 13 -19.70 -28.59 19.10
N LYS A 14 -18.86 -29.43 18.48
CA LYS A 14 -18.12 -30.51 19.16
C LYS A 14 -16.80 -30.04 19.81
N GLY A 15 -16.56 -28.74 19.90
CA GLY A 15 -15.36 -28.17 20.54
C GLY A 15 -14.15 -28.05 19.62
N GLY A 16 -14.37 -28.07 18.30
CA GLY A 16 -13.33 -27.82 17.32
C GLY A 16 -12.69 -26.44 17.51
N ASN A 17 -11.37 -26.40 17.61
CA ASN A 17 -10.63 -25.14 17.72
C ASN A 17 -10.79 -24.34 16.42
N LEU A 18 -11.26 -23.09 16.49
CA LEU A 18 -11.41 -22.19 15.34
C LEU A 18 -10.10 -21.54 14.89
N ASN A 19 -9.11 -21.52 15.78
CA ASN A 19 -7.86 -20.77 15.67
C ASN A 19 -6.66 -21.69 15.44
N PHE A 20 -6.88 -22.97 15.14
CA PHE A 20 -5.76 -23.87 14.84
C PHE A 20 -5.01 -23.37 13.60
N GLN A 21 -3.69 -23.39 13.68
CA GLN A 21 -2.82 -23.03 12.56
C GLN A 21 -2.40 -24.29 11.82
N ILE A 22 -2.52 -24.27 10.50
CA ILE A 22 -2.16 -25.41 9.67
C ILE A 22 -0.64 -25.46 9.51
N THR A 23 -0.02 -26.55 9.98
CA THR A 23 1.43 -26.73 9.98
C THR A 23 1.97 -27.49 8.76
N LYS A 24 1.08 -28.06 7.94
CA LYS A 24 1.42 -28.80 6.71
C LYS A 24 0.41 -28.53 5.60
N ALA A 25 0.41 -27.30 5.08
CA ALA A 25 -0.27 -26.98 3.82
C ALA A 25 0.79 -26.71 2.75
N ASN A 26 0.44 -26.92 1.47
CA ASN A 26 1.28 -26.59 0.30
C ASN A 26 1.99 -25.24 0.51
N ASN A 27 3.23 -25.08 0.04
CA ASN A 27 4.25 -24.00 0.27
C ASN A 27 3.81 -22.51 0.35
N VAL A 28 2.53 -22.21 0.26
CA VAL A 28 1.88 -20.89 0.24
C VAL A 28 0.99 -20.61 1.46
N ASP A 29 0.74 -21.58 2.36
CA ASP A 29 -0.31 -21.52 3.40
C ASP A 29 0.11 -21.92 4.83
N PHE A 30 1.42 -22.02 5.10
CA PHE A 30 1.87 -22.41 6.44
C PHE A 30 1.48 -21.36 7.51
N GLY A 31 0.99 -21.86 8.65
CA GLY A 31 0.60 -21.03 9.79
C GLY A 31 -0.80 -20.41 9.70
N GLY A 32 -1.51 -20.57 8.58
CA GLY A 32 -2.86 -20.01 8.40
C GLY A 32 -3.92 -20.71 9.26
N THR A 33 -4.93 -19.95 9.69
CA THR A 33 -6.14 -20.47 10.36
C THR A 33 -7.27 -20.72 9.37
N PRO A 34 -8.35 -21.46 9.71
CA PRO A 34 -9.53 -21.61 8.85
C PRO A 34 -10.04 -20.30 8.25
N LEU A 35 -9.94 -19.20 9.01
CA LEU A 35 -10.35 -17.87 8.54
C LEU A 35 -9.42 -17.29 7.46
N HIS A 36 -8.12 -17.57 7.52
CA HIS A 36 -7.19 -17.20 6.43
C HIS A 36 -7.59 -17.87 5.11
N PHE A 37 -7.89 -19.18 5.16
CA PHE A 37 -8.30 -19.94 3.98
C PHE A 37 -9.65 -19.47 3.44
N ALA A 38 -10.63 -19.24 4.32
CA ALA A 38 -11.94 -18.72 3.92
C ALA A 38 -11.82 -17.36 3.23
N ALA A 39 -11.01 -16.44 3.80
CA ALA A 39 -10.77 -15.12 3.23
C ALA A 39 -10.05 -15.21 1.87
N ARG A 40 -9.00 -16.04 1.78
CA ARG A 40 -8.23 -16.27 0.56
C ARG A 40 -9.07 -16.85 -0.58
N GLN A 41 -10.02 -17.73 -0.26
CA GLN A 41 -10.86 -18.41 -1.24
C GLN A 41 -12.15 -17.65 -1.59
N GLY A 42 -12.39 -16.49 -0.98
CA GLY A 42 -13.58 -15.70 -1.28
C GLY A 42 -14.86 -16.27 -0.67
N GLN A 43 -14.76 -17.13 0.36
CA GLN A 43 -15.91 -17.80 0.96
C GLN A 43 -16.58 -16.90 2.00
N ILE A 44 -17.45 -16.00 1.55
CA ILE A 44 -18.15 -15.01 2.40
C ILE A 44 -18.88 -15.69 3.55
N ASP A 45 -19.73 -16.68 3.26
CA ASP A 45 -20.55 -17.38 4.27
C ASP A 45 -19.68 -18.09 5.31
N MET A 46 -18.54 -18.65 4.90
CA MET A 46 -17.59 -19.30 5.80
C MET A 46 -16.90 -18.26 6.69
N CYS A 47 -16.50 -17.11 6.14
CA CYS A 47 -15.95 -16.02 6.94
C CYS A 47 -16.97 -15.52 7.98
N GLN A 48 -18.23 -15.33 7.58
CA GLN A 48 -19.31 -14.91 8.48
C GLN A 48 -19.55 -15.93 9.58
N LEU A 49 -19.62 -17.22 9.24
CA LEU A 49 -19.78 -18.31 10.20
C LEU A 49 -18.63 -18.31 11.22
N LEU A 50 -17.38 -18.34 10.75
CA LEU A 50 -16.20 -18.38 11.62
C LEU A 50 -16.13 -17.15 12.54
N VAL A 51 -16.34 -15.94 12.01
CA VAL A 51 -16.34 -14.70 12.80
C VAL A 51 -17.51 -14.66 13.80
N SER A 52 -18.71 -15.10 13.41
CA SER A 52 -19.87 -15.17 14.32
C SER A 52 -19.66 -16.14 15.48
N LYS A 53 -18.93 -17.25 15.24
CA LYS A 53 -18.56 -18.25 16.24
C LYS A 53 -17.32 -17.88 17.07
N GLY A 54 -16.73 -16.71 16.85
CA GLY A 54 -15.64 -16.18 17.67
C GLY A 54 -14.22 -16.54 17.19
N ALA A 55 -14.03 -16.87 15.91
CA ALA A 55 -12.69 -17.00 15.35
C ALA A 55 -11.91 -15.69 15.49
N GLN A 56 -10.64 -15.79 15.89
CA GLN A 56 -9.74 -14.65 15.96
C GLN A 56 -9.40 -14.16 14.54
N THR A 57 -9.47 -12.85 14.36
CA THR A 57 -9.39 -12.16 13.06
C THR A 57 -8.03 -11.49 12.83
N ASP A 58 -7.14 -11.58 13.81
CA ASP A 58 -5.82 -10.92 13.90
C ASP A 58 -4.65 -11.91 14.05
N ILE A 59 -4.91 -13.22 14.07
CA ILE A 59 -3.85 -14.25 14.04
C ILE A 59 -3.00 -14.04 12.78
N LEU A 60 -1.70 -14.17 12.95
CA LEU A 60 -0.72 -14.07 11.88
C LEU A 60 -0.34 -15.46 11.36
N ASP A 61 -0.30 -15.62 10.04
CA ASP A 61 0.35 -16.76 9.40
C ASP A 61 1.89 -16.63 9.44
N ASP A 62 2.60 -17.62 8.89
CA ASP A 62 4.08 -17.64 8.91
C ASP A 62 4.72 -16.50 8.10
N ARG A 63 3.95 -15.82 7.24
CA ARG A 63 4.37 -14.63 6.50
C ARG A 63 3.91 -13.35 7.19
N ARG A 64 3.50 -13.44 8.46
CA ARG A 64 2.98 -12.35 9.27
C ARG A 64 1.71 -11.70 8.71
N ARG A 65 0.91 -12.45 7.96
CA ARG A 65 -0.34 -11.95 7.36
C ARG A 65 -1.51 -12.30 8.24
N THR A 66 -2.41 -11.35 8.38
CA THR A 66 -3.75 -11.56 8.94
C THR A 66 -4.70 -12.12 7.86
N PRO A 67 -5.89 -12.66 8.21
CA PRO A 67 -6.93 -12.97 7.24
C PRO A 67 -7.29 -11.77 6.34
N LEU A 68 -7.19 -10.55 6.86
CA LEU A 68 -7.46 -9.33 6.11
C LEU A 68 -6.47 -9.10 4.96
N HIS A 69 -5.19 -9.48 5.13
CA HIS A 69 -4.23 -9.46 4.02
C HIS A 69 -4.68 -10.40 2.90
N TRP A 70 -5.09 -11.61 3.23
CA TRP A 70 -5.54 -12.59 2.25
C TRP A 70 -6.81 -12.18 1.50
N ALA A 71 -7.69 -11.39 2.14
CA ALA A 71 -8.87 -10.83 1.49
C ALA A 71 -8.53 -9.79 0.39
N VAL A 72 -7.39 -9.10 0.52
CA VAL A 72 -7.01 -7.98 -0.37
C VAL A 72 -5.87 -8.29 -1.34
N ILE A 73 -5.05 -9.30 -1.04
CA ILE A 73 -3.98 -9.77 -1.92
C ILE A 73 -4.59 -10.23 -3.26
N ARG A 74 -3.89 -9.91 -4.35
CA ARG A 74 -4.29 -10.39 -5.68
C ARG A 74 -4.00 -11.88 -5.75
N GLY A 75 -5.01 -12.69 -6.07
CA GLY A 75 -4.76 -14.07 -6.44
C GLY A 75 -3.84 -14.10 -7.67
N GLY A 76 -2.69 -14.77 -7.58
CA GLY A 76 -1.99 -15.31 -8.74
C GLY A 76 -2.89 -16.18 -9.63
N LYS A 77 -2.39 -16.56 -10.81
CA LYS A 77 -3.14 -17.21 -11.91
C LYS A 77 -3.89 -18.49 -11.49
N ASP A 78 -3.48 -19.14 -10.41
CA ASP A 78 -4.05 -20.41 -9.91
C ASP A 78 -5.09 -20.24 -8.80
N TYR A 79 -5.40 -19.00 -8.41
CA TYR A 79 -6.43 -18.74 -7.40
C TYR A 79 -7.68 -18.20 -8.08
N CYS A 80 -8.83 -18.72 -7.68
CA CYS A 80 -10.11 -18.29 -8.19
C CYS A 80 -10.17 -16.76 -8.24
N THR A 81 -10.51 -16.22 -9.40
CA THR A 81 -10.74 -14.78 -9.58
C THR A 81 -11.97 -14.39 -8.75
N ILE A 82 -11.76 -14.15 -7.46
CA ILE A 82 -12.81 -13.67 -6.57
C ILE A 82 -13.22 -12.31 -7.14
N LYS A 83 -14.49 -12.19 -7.53
CA LYS A 83 -15.06 -10.92 -7.97
C LYS A 83 -14.84 -9.87 -6.89
N GLU A 84 -14.58 -8.62 -7.29
CA GLU A 84 -14.29 -7.54 -6.34
C GLU A 84 -15.41 -7.34 -5.31
N GLU A 85 -16.67 -7.56 -5.72
CA GLU A 85 -17.86 -7.54 -4.85
C GLU A 85 -17.76 -8.52 -3.67
N ASN A 86 -17.18 -9.70 -3.88
CA ASN A 86 -17.00 -10.68 -2.82
C ASN A 86 -15.85 -10.30 -1.89
N LYS A 87 -14.80 -9.65 -2.41
CA LYS A 87 -13.66 -9.22 -1.59
C LYS A 87 -14.06 -8.14 -0.60
N ILE A 88 -14.83 -7.13 -1.03
CA ILE A 88 -15.25 -6.06 -0.12
C ILE A 88 -16.13 -6.60 1.01
N GLU A 89 -16.99 -7.59 0.75
CA GLU A 89 -17.84 -8.16 1.79
C GLU A 89 -17.02 -8.94 2.83
N ILE A 90 -16.00 -9.69 2.40
CA ILE A 90 -15.07 -10.35 3.32
C ILE A 90 -14.30 -9.32 4.16
N VAL A 91 -13.82 -8.23 3.54
CA VAL A 91 -13.15 -7.15 4.27
C VAL A 91 -14.07 -6.55 5.34
N LYS A 92 -15.35 -6.31 5.02
CA LYS A 92 -16.36 -5.83 5.99
C LYS A 92 -16.54 -6.80 7.15
N VAL A 93 -16.67 -8.10 6.86
CA VAL A 93 -16.83 -9.15 7.88
C VAL A 93 -15.61 -9.19 8.80
N LEU A 94 -14.39 -9.15 8.26
CA LEU A 94 -13.16 -9.20 9.04
C LEU A 94 -12.96 -7.94 9.91
N LEU A 95 -13.31 -6.76 9.39
CA LEU A 95 -13.19 -5.48 10.12
C LEU A 95 -14.32 -5.25 11.12
N SER A 96 -15.38 -6.07 11.12
CA SER A 96 -16.53 -5.93 12.04
C SER A 96 -16.16 -6.05 13.52
N ARG A 97 -15.01 -6.67 13.83
CA ARG A 97 -14.49 -6.88 15.20
C ARG A 97 -13.42 -5.86 15.62
N GLY A 98 -13.19 -4.81 14.84
CA GLY A 98 -12.24 -3.75 15.20
C GLY A 98 -10.77 -4.19 15.16
N VAL A 99 -10.41 -5.06 14.22
CA VAL A 99 -9.02 -5.53 14.09
C VAL A 99 -8.06 -4.41 13.66
N PRO A 100 -6.78 -4.50 14.03
CA PRO A 100 -5.77 -3.59 13.55
C PRO A 100 -5.66 -3.63 12.02
N THR A 101 -5.79 -2.46 11.38
CA THR A 101 -5.74 -2.29 9.91
C THR A 101 -4.33 -2.08 9.37
N ASP A 102 -3.38 -1.69 10.23
CA ASP A 102 -2.01 -1.31 9.87
C ASP A 102 -0.96 -2.41 10.17
N VAL A 103 -1.40 -3.67 10.31
CA VAL A 103 -0.48 -4.80 10.46
C VAL A 103 0.36 -4.94 9.18
N LEU A 104 1.68 -5.06 9.34
CA LEU A 104 2.61 -5.27 8.23
C LEU A 104 2.98 -6.75 8.12
N ASP A 105 2.87 -7.29 6.90
CA ASP A 105 3.35 -8.63 6.58
C ASP A 105 4.89 -8.70 6.42
N PHE A 106 5.42 -9.88 6.09
CA PHE A 106 6.85 -10.08 5.87
C PHE A 106 7.43 -9.25 4.72
N CYS A 107 6.59 -8.84 3.75
CA CYS A 107 6.99 -7.93 2.68
C CYS A 107 6.94 -6.45 3.11
N GLY A 108 6.61 -6.16 4.36
CA GLY A 108 6.45 -4.80 4.87
C GLY A 108 5.19 -4.12 4.37
N LEU A 109 4.16 -4.86 3.96
CA LEU A 109 2.92 -4.31 3.40
C LEU A 109 1.76 -4.49 4.36
N SER A 110 0.91 -3.47 4.45
CA SER A 110 -0.39 -3.56 5.11
C SER A 110 -1.49 -3.91 4.10
N PRO A 111 -2.70 -4.27 4.57
CA PRO A 111 -3.84 -4.45 3.68
C PRO A 111 -4.16 -3.23 2.82
N LEU A 112 -3.97 -2.01 3.36
CA LEU A 112 -4.16 -0.77 2.59
C LEU A 112 -3.14 -0.65 1.46
N HIS A 113 -1.86 -0.98 1.72
CA HIS A 113 -0.84 -1.00 0.67
C HIS A 113 -1.25 -1.92 -0.48
N TYR A 114 -1.68 -3.15 -0.17
CA TYR A 114 -2.15 -4.09 -1.19
C TYR A 114 -3.38 -3.57 -1.95
N ALA A 115 -4.35 -2.96 -1.27
CA ALA A 115 -5.53 -2.40 -1.91
C ALA A 115 -5.18 -1.29 -2.90
N VAL A 116 -4.28 -0.37 -2.51
CA VAL A 116 -3.78 0.71 -3.38
C VAL A 116 -2.97 0.13 -4.54
N GLU A 117 -2.04 -0.80 -4.28
CA GLU A 117 -1.22 -1.38 -5.34
C GLU A 117 -2.05 -2.16 -6.36
N ASN A 118 -3.13 -2.79 -5.92
CA ASN A 118 -4.06 -3.50 -6.78
C ASN A 118 -5.07 -2.61 -7.51
N ASN A 119 -5.09 -1.30 -7.23
CA ASN A 119 -6.11 -0.36 -7.72
C ASN A 119 -7.54 -0.69 -7.24
N ASN A 120 -7.67 -1.34 -6.08
CA ASN A 120 -8.96 -1.69 -5.48
C ASN A 120 -9.49 -0.51 -4.65
N ILE A 121 -9.93 0.56 -5.32
CA ILE A 121 -10.34 1.83 -4.69
C ILE A 121 -11.45 1.65 -3.64
N SER A 122 -12.41 0.76 -3.87
CA SER A 122 -13.50 0.48 -2.94
C SER A 122 -12.99 -0.11 -1.62
N ILE A 123 -12.04 -1.05 -1.69
CA ILE A 123 -11.42 -1.67 -0.51
C ILE A 123 -10.51 -0.65 0.19
N ALA A 124 -9.70 0.09 -0.56
CA ALA A 124 -8.82 1.10 0.01
C ALA A 124 -9.63 2.18 0.76
N SER A 125 -10.72 2.66 0.17
CA SER A 125 -11.61 3.65 0.81
C SER A 125 -12.21 3.10 2.10
N TYR A 126 -12.70 1.85 2.10
CA TYR A 126 -13.26 1.24 3.29
C TYR A 126 -12.21 1.00 4.40
N LEU A 127 -10.99 0.61 4.04
CA LEU A 127 -9.89 0.48 5.01
C LEU A 127 -9.57 1.81 5.69
N LEU A 128 -9.56 2.91 4.92
CA LEU A 128 -9.35 4.27 5.45
C LEU A 128 -10.50 4.70 6.36
N GLU A 129 -11.75 4.40 6.00
CA GLU A 129 -12.92 4.62 6.87
C GLU A 129 -12.83 3.83 8.19
N LYS A 130 -12.14 2.69 8.17
CA LYS A 130 -11.84 1.87 9.36
C LYS A 130 -10.53 2.23 10.05
N GLY A 131 -9.94 3.38 9.71
CA GLY A 131 -8.79 3.94 10.42
C GLY A 131 -7.43 3.44 9.96
N ALA A 132 -7.32 2.79 8.79
CA ALA A 132 -6.02 2.52 8.19
C ALA A 132 -5.25 3.83 7.93
N ASN A 133 -3.95 3.83 8.18
CA ASN A 133 -3.13 5.02 8.00
C ASN A 133 -2.68 5.16 6.53
N ILE A 134 -3.20 6.18 5.84
CA ILE A 134 -2.84 6.53 4.45
C ILE A 134 -1.34 6.82 4.25
N ASN A 135 -0.65 7.23 5.32
CA ASN A 135 0.77 7.56 5.34
C ASN A 135 1.63 6.46 5.97
N LEU A 136 1.06 5.28 6.25
CA LEU A 136 1.82 4.16 6.79
C LEU A 136 2.99 3.86 5.85
N LYS A 137 4.19 3.79 6.40
CA LYS A 137 5.37 3.49 5.61
C LYS A 137 5.44 2.00 5.30
N TYR A 138 5.98 1.67 4.13
CA TYR A 138 6.39 0.30 3.82
C TYR A 138 7.41 -0.13 4.88
N GLY A 139 7.23 -1.32 5.44
CA GLY A 139 8.18 -1.91 6.37
C GLY A 139 9.51 -2.28 5.68
N ASN A 140 10.46 -2.77 6.48
CA ASN A 140 11.71 -3.29 5.95
C ASN A 140 11.41 -4.48 5.02
N SER A 141 11.70 -4.29 3.74
CA SER A 141 11.38 -5.26 2.70
C SER A 141 12.53 -5.35 1.71
N PRO A 142 12.88 -6.54 1.22
CA PRO A 142 13.83 -6.65 0.10
C PRO A 142 13.21 -6.14 -1.22
N PHE A 143 11.88 -5.98 -1.28
CA PHE A 143 11.16 -5.63 -2.50
C PHE A 143 10.82 -4.13 -2.60
N TYR A 144 10.76 -3.44 -1.46
CA TYR A 144 10.39 -2.03 -1.39
C TYR A 144 11.50 -1.21 -0.75
N ARG A 145 11.67 0.02 -1.22
CA ARG A 145 12.62 0.96 -0.62
C ARG A 145 12.10 1.35 0.77
N SER A 146 13.01 1.36 1.74
CA SER A 146 12.65 1.66 3.13
C SER A 146 12.12 3.09 3.25
N GLY A 147 11.15 3.27 4.15
CA GLY A 147 10.61 4.59 4.47
C GLY A 147 9.60 5.15 3.47
N TYR A 148 9.32 4.46 2.37
CA TYR A 148 8.31 4.89 1.40
C TYR A 148 6.93 5.00 2.05
N THR A 149 6.12 5.95 1.62
CA THR A 149 4.65 5.93 1.81
C THR A 149 3.97 5.47 0.52
N PRO A 150 2.67 5.10 0.52
CA PRO A 150 1.95 4.78 -0.72
C PRO A 150 2.11 5.85 -1.81
N LEU A 151 2.19 7.13 -1.41
CA LEU A 151 2.36 8.24 -2.34
C LEU A 151 3.76 8.28 -2.98
N HIS A 152 4.80 7.88 -2.24
CA HIS A 152 6.14 7.71 -2.82
C HIS A 152 6.15 6.63 -3.90
N SER A 153 5.56 5.47 -3.60
CA SER A 153 5.47 4.35 -4.54
C SER A 153 4.71 4.75 -5.82
N ALA A 154 3.54 5.39 -5.67
CA ALA A 154 2.73 5.84 -6.80
C ALA A 154 3.44 6.91 -7.66
N ALA A 155 4.13 7.85 -7.02
CA ALA A 155 4.88 8.90 -7.72
C ALA A 155 6.08 8.34 -8.49
N ALA A 156 6.86 7.44 -7.87
CA ALA A 156 8.01 6.78 -8.50
C ALA A 156 7.57 5.97 -9.74
N GLN A 157 6.55 5.12 -9.56
CA GLN A 157 6.05 4.24 -10.62
C GLN A 157 5.25 4.96 -11.72
N CYS A 158 5.09 6.29 -11.63
CA CYS A 158 4.33 7.11 -12.57
C CYS A 158 2.87 6.64 -12.67
N GLN A 159 2.18 6.54 -11.53
CA GLN A 159 0.79 6.07 -11.45
C GLN A 159 -0.11 7.25 -11.06
N LEU A 160 -0.53 8.04 -12.05
CA LEU A 160 -1.27 9.30 -11.83
C LEU A 160 -2.57 9.08 -11.04
N ASP A 161 -3.36 8.07 -11.40
CA ASP A 161 -4.65 7.78 -10.76
C ASP A 161 -4.48 7.43 -9.28
N LYS A 162 -3.46 6.63 -8.93
CA LYS A 162 -3.15 6.32 -7.53
C LYS A 162 -2.69 7.56 -6.77
N CYS A 163 -1.88 8.43 -7.37
CA CYS A 163 -1.49 9.70 -6.76
C CYS A 163 -2.73 10.57 -6.46
N GLN A 164 -3.65 10.70 -7.43
CA GLN A 164 -4.89 11.44 -7.25
C GLN A 164 -5.73 10.86 -6.12
N PHE A 165 -5.93 9.54 -6.09
CA PHE A 165 -6.68 8.86 -5.05
C PHE A 165 -6.06 9.11 -3.67
N LEU A 166 -4.76 8.84 -3.50
CA LEU A 166 -4.07 8.99 -2.22
C LEU A 166 -4.14 10.44 -1.71
N LEU A 167 -3.88 11.42 -2.57
CA LEU A 167 -3.98 12.84 -2.21
C LEU A 167 -5.42 13.26 -1.91
N SER A 168 -6.42 12.69 -2.59
CA SER A 168 -7.84 12.95 -2.28
C SER A 168 -8.25 12.41 -0.91
N LYS A 169 -7.52 11.42 -0.40
CA LYS A 169 -7.73 10.79 0.92
C LYS A 169 -6.81 11.33 2.01
N GLY A 170 -6.10 12.44 1.76
CA GLY A 170 -5.27 13.09 2.78
C GLY A 170 -3.87 12.52 2.94
N ALA A 171 -3.32 11.85 1.92
CA ALA A 171 -1.89 11.52 1.92
C ALA A 171 -1.04 12.79 2.06
N GLN A 172 -0.03 12.73 2.92
CA GLN A 172 0.92 13.81 3.16
C GLN A 172 1.78 14.00 1.90
N VAL A 173 1.57 15.14 1.23
CA VAL A 173 2.22 15.48 -0.04
C VAL A 173 3.75 15.58 0.09
N ASP A 174 4.22 16.05 1.24
CA ASP A 174 5.65 16.22 1.58
C ASP A 174 6.14 15.18 2.59
N ALA A 175 5.50 14.00 2.66
CA ALA A 175 6.00 12.90 3.49
C ALA A 175 7.47 12.61 3.11
N LEU A 176 8.31 12.33 4.10
CA LEU A 176 9.73 12.03 3.88
C LEU A 176 9.99 10.53 3.97
N ASP A 177 10.68 9.97 2.98
CA ASP A 177 11.30 8.65 3.10
C ASP A 177 12.56 8.70 3.99
N ASP A 178 13.24 7.55 4.14
CA ASP A 178 14.43 7.45 5.00
C ASP A 178 15.63 8.23 4.45
N LYS A 179 15.59 8.65 3.19
CA LYS A 179 16.60 9.48 2.49
C LYS A 179 16.18 10.95 2.44
N ARG A 180 15.19 11.35 3.25
CA ARG A 180 14.61 12.70 3.29
C ARG A 180 14.00 13.14 1.95
N ARG A 181 13.61 12.22 1.09
CA ARG A 181 12.98 12.53 -0.20
C ARG A 181 11.48 12.62 -0.03
N THR A 182 10.88 13.57 -0.72
CA THR A 182 9.42 13.68 -0.86
C THR A 182 8.92 12.87 -2.07
N PRO A 183 7.61 12.61 -2.19
CA PRO A 183 7.02 12.10 -3.42
C PRO A 183 7.39 12.92 -4.67
N LEU A 184 7.59 14.24 -4.53
CA LEU A 184 8.03 15.10 -5.63
C LEU A 184 9.45 14.74 -6.10
N HIS A 185 10.38 14.40 -5.20
CA HIS A 185 11.70 13.89 -5.58
C HIS A 185 11.59 12.62 -6.42
N TRP A 186 10.69 11.71 -6.06
CA TRP A 186 10.52 10.45 -6.78
C TRP A 186 9.81 10.60 -8.13
N ALA A 187 8.84 11.52 -8.23
CA ALA A 187 8.21 11.87 -9.50
C ALA A 187 9.22 12.37 -10.55
N VAL A 188 10.33 13.00 -10.11
CA VAL A 188 11.37 13.53 -11.00
C VAL A 188 12.58 12.60 -11.19
N ASN A 189 12.89 11.73 -10.23
CA ASN A 189 14.14 10.95 -10.21
C ASN A 189 14.16 9.75 -11.17
N GLU A 190 13.01 9.17 -11.53
CA GLU A 190 13.01 7.87 -12.19
C GLU A 190 13.37 7.95 -13.69
N THR A 191 14.27 7.08 -14.13
CA THR A 191 14.97 7.15 -15.44
C THR A 191 14.51 6.12 -16.48
N GLU A 192 13.57 5.24 -16.17
CA GLU A 192 13.41 4.00 -16.95
C GLU A 192 12.48 4.09 -18.17
N SER A 193 12.00 5.28 -18.57
CA SER A 193 11.16 5.36 -19.77
C SER A 193 11.40 6.62 -20.59
N PHE A 194 11.81 6.39 -21.84
CA PHE A 194 12.02 7.41 -22.86
C PHE A 194 10.75 7.74 -23.67
N THR A 195 9.60 7.12 -23.37
CA THR A 195 8.38 7.40 -24.14
C THR A 195 7.88 8.81 -23.79
N ARG A 196 7.48 9.56 -24.83
CA ARG A 196 6.91 10.91 -24.66
C ARG A 196 5.66 10.90 -23.78
N GLU A 197 4.87 9.82 -23.85
CA GLU A 197 3.67 9.63 -23.03
C GLU A 197 4.01 9.55 -21.54
N LYS A 198 5.02 8.75 -21.17
CA LYS A 198 5.42 8.60 -19.76
C LYS A 198 6.08 9.87 -19.22
N GLN A 199 6.79 10.62 -20.07
CA GLN A 199 7.29 11.95 -19.71
C GLN A 199 6.14 12.94 -19.44
N ARG A 200 5.08 12.92 -20.27
CA ARG A 200 3.89 13.74 -20.05
C ARG A 200 3.18 13.35 -18.75
N GLU A 201 2.98 12.06 -18.50
CA GLU A 201 2.34 11.60 -17.27
C GLU A 201 3.13 12.00 -16.01
N LYS A 202 4.46 11.91 -16.05
CA LYS A 202 5.32 12.42 -14.96
C LYS A 202 5.13 13.92 -14.73
N LEU A 203 5.06 14.71 -15.80
CA LEU A 203 4.79 16.14 -15.68
C LEU A 203 3.42 16.39 -15.04
N GLU A 204 2.40 15.61 -15.39
CA GLU A 204 1.08 15.69 -14.74
C GLU A 204 1.12 15.30 -13.26
N ILE A 205 1.93 14.30 -12.86
CA ILE A 205 2.13 13.96 -11.44
C ILE A 205 2.83 15.10 -10.70
N VAL A 206 3.87 15.72 -11.29
CA VAL A 206 4.55 16.88 -10.70
C VAL A 206 3.58 18.05 -10.52
N LYS A 207 2.81 18.38 -11.56
CA LYS A 207 1.76 19.40 -11.51
C LYS A 207 0.74 19.09 -10.42
N LEU A 208 0.29 17.84 -10.33
CA LEU A 208 -0.65 17.38 -9.31
C LEU A 208 -0.08 17.59 -7.91
N LEU A 209 1.14 17.11 -7.63
CA LEU A 209 1.77 17.26 -6.32
C LEU A 209 1.88 18.74 -5.92
N ILE A 210 2.39 19.59 -6.82
CA ILE A 210 2.52 21.03 -6.57
C ILE A 210 1.14 21.69 -6.38
N SER A 211 0.12 21.31 -7.16
CA SER A 211 -1.25 21.80 -6.97
C SER A 211 -1.87 21.40 -5.63
N ARG A 212 -1.38 20.32 -5.01
CA ARG A 212 -1.77 19.85 -3.68
C ARG A 212 -0.85 20.35 -2.56
N GLY A 213 0.01 21.33 -2.86
CA GLY A 213 0.85 22.01 -1.87
C GLY A 213 2.21 21.37 -1.63
N ALA A 214 2.72 20.55 -2.55
CA ALA A 214 4.09 20.04 -2.45
C ALA A 214 5.10 21.19 -2.40
N THR A 215 6.02 21.13 -1.43
CA THR A 215 7.11 22.08 -1.32
C THR A 215 8.17 21.77 -2.38
N VAL A 216 8.45 22.74 -3.27
CA VAL A 216 9.30 22.53 -4.46
C VAL A 216 10.79 22.43 -4.16
N ASP A 217 11.24 22.97 -3.02
CA ASP A 217 12.66 23.11 -2.65
C ASP A 217 13.06 22.27 -1.43
N VAL A 218 12.31 21.20 -1.13
CA VAL A 218 12.73 20.26 -0.08
C VAL A 218 14.07 19.65 -0.47
N LEU A 219 14.97 19.54 0.50
CA LEU A 219 16.29 18.95 0.33
C LEU A 219 16.27 17.48 0.76
N ASP A 220 16.78 16.59 -0.09
CA ASP A 220 17.05 15.20 0.28
C ASP A 220 18.30 15.06 1.18
N GLU A 221 18.67 13.82 1.50
CA GLU A 221 19.87 13.49 2.30
C GLU A 221 21.18 14.03 1.71
N ASN A 222 21.23 14.30 0.40
CA ASN A 222 22.40 14.81 -0.32
C ASN A 222 22.31 16.33 -0.57
N ASP A 223 21.39 17.02 0.12
CA ASP A 223 21.10 18.44 -0.08
C ASP A 223 20.67 18.77 -1.52
N LEU A 224 20.01 17.82 -2.22
CA LEU A 224 19.49 18.01 -3.57
C LEU A 224 18.00 18.36 -3.55
N THR A 225 17.61 19.37 -4.33
CA THR A 225 16.19 19.68 -4.58
C THR A 225 15.63 18.85 -5.75
N PRO A 226 14.30 18.70 -5.87
CA PRO A 226 13.66 18.13 -7.05
C PRO A 226 14.09 18.79 -8.37
N LEU A 227 14.34 20.11 -8.37
CA LEU A 227 14.84 20.83 -9.55
C LEU A 227 16.22 20.32 -9.97
N VAL A 228 17.16 20.21 -9.02
CA VAL A 228 18.52 19.72 -9.31
C VAL A 228 18.48 18.28 -9.85
N ILE A 229 17.61 17.44 -9.28
CA ILE A 229 17.40 16.08 -9.80
C ILE A 229 16.86 16.13 -11.23
N ALA A 230 15.81 16.92 -11.51
CA ALA A 230 15.22 17.04 -12.85
C ALA A 230 16.26 17.47 -13.91
N VAL A 231 17.12 18.43 -13.58
CA VAL A 231 18.23 18.88 -14.44
C VAL A 231 19.25 17.76 -14.66
N SER A 232 19.66 17.06 -13.59
CA SER A 232 20.61 15.94 -13.69
C SER A 232 20.10 14.80 -14.59
N LYS A 233 18.78 14.59 -14.60
CA LYS A 233 18.09 13.59 -15.44
C LYS A 233 17.77 14.10 -16.83
N ARG A 234 18.12 15.35 -17.17
CA ARG A 234 17.82 16.01 -18.45
C ARG A 234 16.32 16.08 -18.76
N ASN A 235 15.48 16.17 -17.72
CA ASN A 235 14.04 16.33 -17.88
C ASN A 235 13.68 17.82 -17.93
N PHE A 236 13.94 18.44 -19.09
CA PHE A 236 13.79 19.89 -19.28
C PHE A 236 12.37 20.40 -19.04
N ALA A 237 11.34 19.65 -19.44
CA ALA A 237 9.95 20.06 -19.25
C ALA A 237 9.58 20.17 -17.76
N ILE A 238 10.05 19.23 -16.93
CA ILE A 238 9.83 19.29 -15.48
C ILE A 238 10.69 20.40 -14.87
N ALA A 239 11.94 20.55 -15.29
CA ALA A 239 12.83 21.59 -14.77
C ALA A 239 12.29 23.01 -15.06
N GLU A 240 11.81 23.25 -16.29
CA GLU A 240 11.16 24.50 -16.68
C GLU A 240 9.92 24.76 -15.81
N TYR A 241 9.05 23.78 -15.66
CA TYR A 241 7.86 23.91 -14.80
C TYR A 241 8.21 24.20 -13.34
N LEU A 242 9.26 23.58 -12.79
CA LEU A 242 9.72 23.86 -11.43
C LEU A 242 10.26 25.29 -11.28
N LEU A 243 11.01 25.78 -12.28
CA LEU A 243 11.51 27.16 -12.31
C LEU A 243 10.37 28.18 -12.37
N GLU A 244 9.32 27.93 -13.15
CA GLU A 244 8.10 28.76 -13.17
C GLU A 244 7.42 28.84 -11.79
N ARG A 245 7.59 27.82 -10.96
CA ARG A 245 7.11 27.76 -9.57
C ARG A 245 8.11 28.29 -8.55
N LYS A 246 9.11 29.06 -9.01
CA LYS A 246 10.15 29.71 -8.20
C LYS A 246 11.05 28.72 -7.44
N ALA A 247 11.19 27.49 -7.93
CA ALA A 247 12.17 26.56 -7.37
C ALA A 247 13.58 27.13 -7.49
N ILE A 248 14.36 27.02 -6.42
CA ILE A 248 15.68 27.63 -6.30
C ILE A 248 16.73 26.66 -6.82
N HIS A 249 17.65 27.15 -7.67
CA HIS A 249 18.72 26.35 -8.27
C HIS A 249 19.83 25.95 -7.26
N HIS A 250 19.91 26.62 -6.11
CA HIS A 250 21.04 26.51 -5.19
C HIS A 250 20.54 26.07 -3.81
N PRO A 251 21.03 24.95 -3.24
CA PRO A 251 20.91 24.76 -1.79
C PRO A 251 21.62 25.95 -1.11
N PRO A 252 21.08 26.53 -0.03
CA PRO A 252 21.80 27.54 0.73
C PRO A 252 23.16 26.95 1.10
N LYS A 253 24.24 27.65 0.75
CA LYS A 253 25.59 27.25 1.17
C LYS A 253 25.52 27.05 2.68
N LYS A 254 25.88 25.85 3.16
CA LYS A 254 26.29 25.71 4.55
C LYS A 254 27.49 26.63 4.69
N ASP A 255 27.27 27.80 5.28
CA ASP A 255 28.37 28.60 5.80
C ASP A 255 29.04 27.71 6.83
N PHE A 256 30.12 27.04 6.42
CA PHE A 256 31.07 26.44 7.34
C PHE A 256 31.70 27.62 8.09
N LEU A 257 31.02 28.10 9.13
CA LEU A 257 31.66 28.83 10.21
C LEU A 257 32.48 27.82 11.00
N GLY A 258 33.64 27.49 10.43
CA GLY A 258 34.75 26.86 11.10
C GLY A 258 35.91 27.84 11.11
N PHE A 259 35.92 28.72 12.12
CA PHE A 259 37.09 29.23 12.83
C PHE A 259 36.64 29.73 14.20
#